data_AF-A0A401YIC4-F1
#
_entry.id   AF-A0A401YIC4-F1
#
_cell.length_a   1.000
_cell.length_b   1.000
_cell.length_c   1.000
_cell.angle_alpha   90.00
_cell.angle_beta   90.00
_cell.angle_gamma   90.00
#
_symmetry.space_group_name_H-M   'P 1'
#
loop_
_entity.id
_entity.type
_entity.pdbx_description
1 polymer ?
#
loop_
_entity_poly.entity_id
_entity_poly.type
_entity_poly.pdbx_seq_one_letter_code
_entity_poly.pdbx_strand_id
1 'polypeptide(L)'
;MRLIARTTDYLLTTALVLPLWFLAYHYIQGKAADLPTKVVRDSFLDVVFGRAGEAQRAPLEAVDGLWSTTKTLLLLLVLAHLLVPALYDWYMHARFGRTLGKIMVGAKVVPVGTSAQAVRGRVPVGAWRAARRTLVAVVVPWAAVLLTWYEVALRQWGTAGLFALLALIGFLDPLAVLGPRRRTWHDRTAGTVVVNVKLLARGWSVTRNASAAMVQGARGASTTMARNARDRWQSSRGASSDRPNDPS
;
A
#
# COMPACT_ATOMS: atom_id res chain seq x y z
N MET A 1 9.15 -8.23 3.79
CA MET A 1 9.15 -6.91 3.10
C MET A 1 7.74 -6.39 2.80
N ARG A 2 6.87 -7.13 2.10
CA ARG A 2 5.50 -6.65 1.76
C ARG A 2 4.61 -6.45 3.00
N LEU A 3 4.71 -7.34 3.98
CA LEU A 3 3.99 -7.22 5.25
C LEU A 3 4.42 -5.96 6.01
N ILE A 4 5.73 -5.75 6.20
CA ILE A 4 6.29 -4.57 6.88
C ILE A 4 5.76 -3.27 6.26
N ALA A 5 5.83 -3.14 4.94
CA ALA A 5 5.30 -1.95 4.25
C ALA A 5 3.82 -1.71 4.55
N ARG A 6 3.02 -2.79 4.53
CA ARG A 6 1.58 -2.71 4.79
C ARG A 6 1.28 -2.41 6.26
N THR A 7 2.02 -2.99 7.21
CA THR A 7 1.93 -2.67 8.63
C THR A 7 2.26 -1.19 8.88
N THR A 8 3.32 -0.66 8.27
CA THR A 8 3.65 0.77 8.37
C THR A 8 2.53 1.64 7.84
N ASP A 9 1.96 1.32 6.68
CA ASP A 9 0.84 2.07 6.10
C ASP A 9 -0.41 2.02 7.00
N TYR A 10 -0.70 0.88 7.63
CA TYR A 10 -1.79 0.77 8.61
C TYR A 10 -1.52 1.59 9.87
N LEU A 11 -0.34 1.47 10.47
CA LEU A 11 0.00 2.27 11.66
C LEU A 11 -0.08 3.76 11.38
N LEU A 12 0.38 4.20 10.22
CA LEU A 12 0.28 5.59 9.80
C LEU A 12 -1.18 6.05 9.71
N THR A 13 -2.02 5.28 9.02
CA THR A 13 -3.43 5.66 8.81
C THR A 13 -4.24 5.58 10.11
N THR A 14 -3.95 4.61 10.98
CA THR A 14 -4.51 4.55 12.34
C THR A 14 -4.08 5.75 13.17
N ALA A 15 -2.80 6.15 13.12
CA ALA A 15 -2.30 7.33 13.83
C ALA A 15 -3.00 8.62 13.39
N LEU A 16 -3.42 8.72 12.12
CA LEU A 16 -4.21 9.85 11.63
C LEU A 16 -5.65 9.88 12.16
N VAL A 17 -6.24 8.71 12.45
CA VAL A 17 -7.61 8.62 12.98
C VAL A 17 -7.64 8.72 14.50
N LEU A 18 -6.55 8.38 15.20
CA LEU A 18 -6.46 8.39 16.66
C LEU A 18 -6.89 9.72 17.33
N PRO A 19 -6.51 10.92 16.83
CA PRO A 19 -6.97 12.18 17.41
C PRO A 19 -8.51 12.33 17.41
N LEU A 20 -9.19 11.75 16.42
CA LEU A 20 -10.65 11.78 16.35
C LEU A 20 -11.30 10.99 17.48
N TRP A 21 -10.66 9.89 17.92
CA TRP A 21 -11.11 9.14 19.10
C TRP A 21 -11.03 9.99 20.36
N PHE A 22 -9.91 10.69 20.57
CA PHE A 22 -9.75 11.56 21.74
C PHE A 22 -10.79 12.68 21.75
N LEU A 23 -11.02 13.33 20.60
CA LEU A 23 -12.03 14.37 20.46
C LEU A 23 -13.45 13.84 20.73
N ALA A 24 -13.81 12.69 20.15
CA ALA A 24 -15.12 12.06 20.39
C ALA A 24 -15.31 11.68 21.86
N TYR A 25 -14.28 11.11 22.49
CA TYR A 25 -14.29 10.78 23.91
C TYR A 25 -14.49 12.01 24.79
N HIS A 26 -13.71 13.08 24.59
CA HIS A 26 -13.84 14.32 25.37
C HIS A 26 -15.20 14.97 25.17
N TYR A 27 -15.74 14.93 23.95
CA TYR A 27 -17.06 15.46 23.65
C TYR A 27 -18.17 14.66 24.36
N ILE A 28 -18.13 13.32 24.31
CA ILE A 28 -19.09 12.46 25.01
C ILE A 28 -18.98 12.67 26.52
N GLN A 29 -17.76 12.71 27.06
CA GLN A 29 -17.51 12.94 28.48
C GLN A 29 -18.07 14.30 28.94
N GLY A 30 -17.85 15.37 28.18
CA GLY A 30 -18.43 16.69 28.48
C GLY A 30 -19.96 16.66 28.47
N LYS A 31 -20.58 16.05 27.45
CA LYS A 31 -22.04 15.91 27.39
C LYS A 31 -22.60 15.08 28.55
N ALA A 32 -21.88 14.04 28.97
CA ALA A 32 -22.27 13.20 30.10
C ALA A 32 -22.12 13.93 31.44
N ALA A 33 -21.09 14.76 31.61
CA ALA A 33 -20.91 15.58 32.80
C ALA A 33 -22.02 16.64 32.94
N ASP A 34 -22.53 17.16 31.83
CA ASP A 34 -23.62 18.15 31.81
C ASP A 34 -25.02 17.53 32.02
N LEU A 35 -25.15 16.20 31.97
CA LEU A 35 -26.45 15.52 32.06
C LEU A 35 -27.22 15.86 33.35
N PRO A 36 -26.64 15.72 34.56
CA PRO A 36 -27.37 15.99 35.80
C PRO A 36 -27.91 17.42 35.84
N THR A 37 -27.09 18.41 35.45
CA THR A 37 -27.46 19.82 35.45
C THR A 37 -28.61 20.10 34.47
N LYS A 38 -28.58 19.49 33.28
CA LYS A 38 -29.68 19.60 32.30
C LYS A 38 -30.96 18.97 32.80
N VAL A 39 -30.88 17.74 33.29
CA VAL A 39 -32.06 17.01 33.80
C VAL A 39 -32.70 17.77 34.96
N VAL A 40 -31.91 18.24 35.93
CA VAL A 40 -32.43 19.01 37.07
C VAL A 40 -33.09 20.30 36.61
N ARG A 41 -32.43 21.06 35.71
CA ARG A 41 -32.97 22.32 35.20
C ARG A 41 -34.26 22.11 34.41
N ASP A 42 -34.28 21.16 33.50
CA ASP A 42 -35.40 20.94 32.58
C ASP A 42 -36.60 20.33 33.35
N SER A 43 -36.38 19.34 34.23
CA SER A 43 -37.41 18.83 35.14
C SER A 43 -37.96 19.90 36.09
N PHE A 44 -37.12 20.81 36.59
CA PHE A 44 -37.57 21.91 37.45
C PHE A 44 -38.49 22.88 36.69
N LEU A 45 -38.09 23.28 35.48
CA LEU A 45 -38.91 24.18 34.65
C LEU A 45 -40.25 23.52 34.31
N ASP A 46 -40.26 22.24 33.96
CA ASP A 46 -41.49 21.51 33.64
C ASP A 46 -42.45 21.43 34.83
N VAL A 47 -41.93 21.22 36.05
CA VAL A 47 -42.76 21.27 37.27
C VAL A 47 -43.32 22.68 37.51
N VAL A 48 -42.50 23.72 37.39
CA VAL A 48 -42.90 25.11 37.59
C VAL A 48 -43.98 25.54 36.59
N PHE A 49 -43.91 25.09 35.34
CA PHE A 49 -44.90 25.39 34.30
C PHE A 49 -46.09 24.42 34.26
N GLY A 50 -46.26 23.58 35.29
CA GLY A 50 -47.43 22.70 35.43
C GLY A 50 -47.42 21.46 34.54
N ARG A 51 -46.26 21.10 33.96
CA ARG A 51 -46.04 19.92 33.11
C ARG A 51 -45.36 18.78 33.87
N ALA A 52 -45.88 18.46 35.05
CA ALA A 52 -45.26 17.46 35.94
C ALA A 52 -45.09 16.06 35.30
N GLY A 53 -45.90 15.71 34.30
CA GLY A 53 -45.74 14.48 33.52
C GLY A 53 -44.55 14.49 32.55
N GLU A 54 -44.11 15.66 32.09
CA GLU A 54 -42.91 15.84 31.25
C GLU A 54 -41.64 15.80 32.09
N ALA A 55 -41.69 16.31 33.33
CA ALA A 55 -40.56 16.27 34.26
C ALA A 55 -40.03 14.85 34.56
N GLN A 56 -40.91 13.84 34.53
CA GLN A 56 -40.52 12.42 34.67
C GLN A 56 -39.84 11.84 33.42
N ARG A 57 -40.07 12.43 32.24
CA ARG A 57 -39.49 11.98 30.95
C ARG A 57 -38.14 12.64 30.65
N ALA A 58 -37.90 13.84 31.16
CA ALA A 58 -36.65 14.57 30.95
C ALA A 58 -35.36 13.76 31.21
N PRO A 59 -35.24 12.91 32.25
CA PRO A 59 -34.06 12.06 32.43
C PRO A 59 -33.88 11.03 31.30
N LEU A 60 -34.97 10.40 30.85
CA LEU A 60 -34.94 9.40 29.78
C LEU A 60 -34.56 10.04 28.45
N GLU A 61 -35.18 11.17 28.11
CA GLU A 61 -34.89 11.92 26.88
C GLU A 61 -33.45 12.41 26.83
N ALA A 62 -32.90 12.86 27.98
CA ALA A 62 -31.53 13.31 28.07
C ALA A 62 -30.54 12.14 27.85
N VAL A 63 -30.81 10.97 28.44
CA VAL A 63 -30.01 9.76 28.23
C VAL A 63 -30.09 9.27 26.79
N ASP A 64 -31.29 9.26 26.19
CA ASP A 64 -31.50 8.88 24.79
C ASP A 64 -30.76 9.82 23.83
N GLY A 65 -30.78 11.13 24.11
CA GLY A 65 -30.03 12.14 23.35
C GLY A 65 -28.52 11.90 23.39
N LEU A 66 -27.97 11.59 24.57
CA LEU A 66 -26.55 11.24 24.72
C LEU A 66 -26.23 9.95 23.97
N TRP A 67 -27.09 8.94 24.06
CA TRP A 67 -26.89 7.65 23.40
C TRP A 67 -26.93 7.76 21.88
N SER A 68 -27.89 8.50 21.33
CA SER A 68 -27.98 8.81 19.90
C SER A 68 -26.72 9.53 19.39
N THR A 69 -26.25 10.52 20.14
CA THR A 69 -25.01 11.26 19.84
C THR A 69 -23.80 10.32 19.84
N THR A 70 -23.70 9.48 20.86
CA THR A 70 -22.62 8.49 21.01
C THR A 70 -22.59 7.52 19.83
N LYS A 71 -23.75 6.96 19.44
CA LYS A 71 -23.86 6.09 18.25
C LYS A 71 -23.39 6.77 16.98
N THR A 72 -23.80 8.02 16.76
CA THR A 72 -23.43 8.79 15.57
C THR A 72 -21.91 8.99 15.51
N LEU A 73 -21.29 9.36 16.62
CA LEU A 73 -19.84 9.53 16.69
C LEU A 73 -19.08 8.21 16.48
N LEU A 74 -19.55 7.12 17.08
CA LEU A 74 -18.97 5.79 16.86
C LEU A 74 -19.05 5.37 15.39
N LEU A 75 -20.19 5.61 14.73
CA LEU A 75 -20.36 5.32 13.30
C LEU A 75 -19.39 6.13 12.45
N LEU A 76 -19.23 7.43 12.73
CA LEU A 76 -18.28 8.29 12.03
C LEU A 76 -16.83 7.85 12.24
N LEU A 77 -16.46 7.44 13.46
CA LEU A 77 -15.12 6.91 13.76
C LEU A 77 -14.86 5.61 13.02
N VAL A 78 -15.82 4.69 13.02
CA VAL A 78 -15.76 3.44 12.25
C VAL A 78 -15.59 3.73 10.76
N LEU A 79 -16.38 4.66 10.22
CA LEU A 79 -16.28 5.08 8.83
C LEU A 79 -14.92 5.71 8.54
N ALA A 80 -14.36 6.49 9.46
CA ALA A 80 -13.02 7.06 9.33
C ALA A 80 -11.93 5.96 9.27
N HIS A 81 -12.04 4.89 10.06
CA HIS A 81 -11.11 3.74 9.99
C HIS A 81 -11.19 2.98 8.66
N LEU A 82 -12.32 3.05 7.96
CA LEU A 82 -12.46 2.49 6.62
C LEU A 82 -11.96 3.46 5.55
N LEU A 83 -12.43 4.71 5.58
CA LEU A 83 -12.20 5.70 4.53
C LEU A 83 -10.78 6.24 4.52
N VAL A 84 -10.17 6.53 5.68
CA VAL A 84 -8.82 7.12 5.72
C VAL A 84 -7.78 6.18 5.10
N PRO A 85 -7.70 4.88 5.46
CA PRO A 85 -6.78 3.96 4.81
C PRO A 85 -7.11 3.75 3.33
N ALA A 86 -8.39 3.70 2.96
CA ALA A 86 -8.81 3.52 1.57
C ALA A 86 -8.41 4.72 0.70
N LEU A 87 -8.71 5.94 1.13
CA LEU A 87 -8.35 7.17 0.41
C LEU A 87 -6.84 7.33 0.33
N TYR A 88 -6.11 7.06 1.41
CA TYR A 88 -4.65 7.05 1.42
C TYR A 88 -4.08 6.06 0.39
N ASP A 89 -4.50 4.80 0.44
CA ASP A 89 -4.01 3.76 -0.48
C ASP A 89 -4.35 4.12 -1.94
N TRP A 90 -5.58 4.53 -2.19
CA TRP A 90 -6.05 4.91 -3.53
C TRP A 90 -5.25 6.09 -4.09
N TYR A 91 -5.17 7.20 -3.35
CA TYR A 91 -4.47 8.41 -3.78
C TYR A 91 -2.99 8.13 -4.04
N MET A 92 -2.34 7.42 -3.11
CA MET A 92 -0.91 7.11 -3.22
C MET A 92 -0.60 6.22 -4.42
N HIS A 93 -1.44 5.22 -4.72
CA HIS A 93 -1.27 4.37 -5.89
C HIS A 93 -1.64 5.10 -7.19
N ALA A 94 -2.71 5.88 -7.20
CA ALA A 94 -3.15 6.63 -8.36
C ALA A 94 -2.08 7.64 -8.80
N ARG A 95 -1.51 8.39 -7.85
CA ARG A 95 -0.57 9.48 -8.14
C ARG A 95 0.89 9.05 -8.21
N PHE A 96 1.34 8.20 -7.29
CA PHE A 96 2.77 7.88 -7.12
C PHE A 96 3.11 6.43 -7.46
N GLY A 97 2.11 5.54 -7.55
CA GLY A 97 2.31 4.10 -7.74
C GLY A 97 2.98 3.41 -6.54
N ARG A 98 3.00 4.06 -5.37
CA ARG A 98 3.59 3.52 -4.14
C ARG A 98 3.07 4.29 -2.92
N THR A 99 2.89 3.58 -1.82
CA THR A 99 2.61 4.13 -0.48
C THR A 99 3.90 4.43 0.27
N LEU A 100 3.84 5.15 1.39
CA LEU A 100 5.00 5.48 2.21
C LEU A 100 5.70 4.22 2.74
N GLY A 101 4.95 3.23 3.24
CA GLY A 101 5.51 1.95 3.64
C GLY A 101 6.23 1.24 2.50
N LYS A 102 5.70 1.32 1.27
CA LYS A 102 6.37 0.77 0.07
C LYS A 102 7.63 1.55 -0.31
N ILE A 103 7.67 2.86 -0.10
CA ILE A 103 8.87 3.68 -0.31
C ILE A 103 10.00 3.21 0.61
N MET A 104 9.71 2.98 1.91
CA MET A 104 10.72 2.55 2.88
C MET A 104 11.39 1.22 2.49
N VAL A 105 10.62 0.26 1.97
CA VAL A 105 11.15 -1.05 1.54
C VAL A 105 11.66 -1.05 0.09
N GLY A 106 11.63 0.10 -0.61
CA GLY A 106 12.06 0.21 -2.01
C GLY A 106 11.17 -0.53 -3.01
N ALA A 107 9.90 -0.74 -2.67
CA ALA A 107 8.90 -1.38 -3.53
C ALA A 107 8.07 -0.34 -4.29
N LYS A 108 7.64 -0.71 -5.49
CA LYS A 108 6.78 0.11 -6.35
C LYS A 108 5.75 -0.76 -7.05
N VAL A 109 4.53 -0.25 -7.18
CA VAL A 109 3.46 -0.87 -7.96
C VAL A 109 3.48 -0.28 -9.36
N VAL A 110 3.48 -1.14 -10.37
CA VAL A 110 3.39 -0.73 -11.77
C VAL A 110 2.33 -1.53 -12.51
N PRO A 111 1.67 -0.97 -13.53
CA PRO A 111 0.83 -1.73 -14.45
C PRO A 111 1.62 -2.87 -15.10
N VAL A 112 0.93 -3.98 -15.37
CA VAL A 112 1.52 -5.09 -16.11
C VAL A 112 1.90 -4.65 -17.51
N GLY A 113 3.09 -5.04 -17.98
CA GLY A 113 3.63 -4.63 -19.27
C GLY A 113 4.45 -3.33 -19.24
N THR A 114 4.59 -2.68 -18.08
CA THR A 114 5.48 -1.52 -17.94
C THR A 114 6.93 -1.91 -18.21
N SER A 115 7.61 -1.20 -19.13
CA SER A 115 9.01 -1.45 -19.46
C SER A 115 9.94 -1.19 -18.27
N ALA A 116 11.01 -1.96 -18.15
CA ALA A 116 11.98 -1.82 -17.04
C ALA A 116 12.59 -0.41 -16.94
N GLN A 117 12.75 0.29 -18.07
CA GLN A 117 13.20 1.68 -18.11
C GLN A 117 12.17 2.63 -17.48
N ALA A 118 10.88 2.47 -17.81
CA ALA A 118 9.80 3.28 -17.25
C ALA A 118 9.64 3.10 -15.73
N VAL A 119 9.99 1.92 -15.18
CA VAL A 119 9.90 1.66 -13.73
C VAL A 119 10.73 2.64 -12.89
N ARG A 120 11.81 3.23 -13.44
CA ARG A 120 12.66 4.21 -12.73
C ARG A 120 11.97 5.54 -12.46
N GLY A 121 11.08 5.98 -13.36
CA GLY A 121 10.38 7.26 -13.26
C GLY A 121 9.18 7.22 -12.31
N ARG A 122 8.33 8.25 -12.32
CA ARG A 122 6.97 8.15 -11.74
C ARG A 122 6.08 7.40 -12.73
N VAL A 123 5.50 6.29 -12.30
CA VAL A 123 4.54 5.53 -13.13
C VAL A 123 3.23 5.50 -12.36
N PRO A 124 2.27 6.39 -12.69
CA PRO A 124 0.95 6.33 -12.09
C PRO A 124 0.25 5.04 -12.54
N VAL A 125 -0.45 4.39 -11.62
CA VAL A 125 -1.20 3.15 -11.90
C VAL A 125 -2.50 3.47 -12.65
N GLY A 126 -2.97 4.71 -12.56
CA GLY A 126 -4.28 5.19 -13.02
C GLY A 126 -5.33 5.07 -11.92
N ALA A 127 -6.22 6.07 -11.83
CA ALA A 127 -7.19 6.19 -10.74
C ALA A 127 -8.12 4.97 -10.63
N TRP A 128 -8.57 4.42 -11.76
CA TRP A 128 -9.48 3.27 -11.79
C TRP A 128 -8.81 1.97 -11.30
N ARG A 129 -7.59 1.67 -11.78
CA ARG A 129 -6.85 0.49 -11.34
C ARG A 129 -6.46 0.59 -9.87
N ALA A 130 -6.07 1.79 -9.43
CA ALA A 130 -5.84 2.07 -8.02
C ALA A 130 -7.11 1.82 -7.20
N ALA A 131 -8.28 2.31 -7.63
CA ALA A 131 -9.54 2.10 -6.91
C ALA A 131 -9.90 0.62 -6.78
N ARG A 132 -9.80 -0.16 -7.87
CA ARG A 132 -10.03 -1.62 -7.85
C ARG A 132 -9.07 -2.33 -6.89
N ARG A 133 -7.80 -1.92 -6.88
CA ARG A 133 -6.80 -2.46 -5.96
C ARG A 133 -7.18 -2.15 -4.52
N THR A 134 -7.49 -0.90 -4.21
CA THR A 134 -7.86 -0.43 -2.87
C THR A 134 -9.11 -1.12 -2.36
N LEU A 135 -10.11 -1.32 -3.22
CA LEU A 135 -11.33 -2.05 -2.88
C LEU A 135 -11.00 -3.44 -2.33
N VAL A 136 -10.18 -4.21 -3.05
CA VAL A 136 -9.83 -5.60 -2.68
C VAL A 136 -8.82 -5.64 -1.53
N ALA A 137 -7.83 -4.74 -1.53
CA ALA A 137 -6.72 -4.80 -0.58
C ALA A 137 -7.03 -4.11 0.76
N VAL A 138 -7.96 -3.16 0.79
CA VAL A 138 -8.21 -2.31 1.97
C VAL A 138 -9.68 -2.36 2.36
N VAL A 139 -10.59 -1.99 1.45
CA VAL A 139 -12.01 -1.82 1.79
C VAL A 139 -12.65 -3.15 2.19
N VAL A 140 -12.50 -4.21 1.40
CA VAL A 140 -13.10 -5.53 1.71
C VAL A 140 -12.60 -6.10 3.04
N PRO A 141 -11.27 -6.16 3.32
CA PRO A 141 -10.78 -6.64 4.61
C PRO A 141 -11.27 -5.80 5.80
N TRP A 142 -11.28 -4.47 5.67
CA TRP A 142 -11.76 -3.59 6.74
C TRP A 142 -13.27 -3.70 6.95
N ALA A 143 -14.06 -3.74 5.88
CA ALA A 143 -15.49 -3.97 5.97
C ALA A 143 -15.80 -5.31 6.66
N ALA A 144 -15.02 -6.35 6.35
CA ALA A 144 -15.13 -7.64 7.03
C ALA A 144 -14.83 -7.53 8.54
N VAL A 145 -13.78 -6.81 8.96
CA VAL A 145 -13.52 -6.55 10.40
C VAL A 145 -14.69 -5.84 11.06
N LEU A 146 -15.24 -4.80 10.42
CA LEU A 146 -16.36 -4.04 10.97
C LEU A 146 -17.62 -4.89 11.10
N LEU A 147 -17.92 -5.72 10.09
CA LEU A 147 -19.02 -6.67 10.12
C LEU A 147 -18.81 -7.73 11.22
N THR A 148 -17.59 -8.22 11.43
CA THR A 148 -17.29 -9.12 12.56
C THR A 148 -17.69 -8.49 13.89
N TRP A 149 -17.27 -7.25 14.15
CA TRP A 149 -17.59 -6.58 15.42
C TRP A 149 -19.10 -6.31 15.57
N TYR A 150 -19.76 -5.95 14.47
CA TYR A 150 -21.21 -5.77 14.44
C TYR A 150 -21.94 -7.07 14.80
N GLU A 151 -21.57 -8.20 14.19
CA GLU A 151 -22.19 -9.49 14.46
C GLU A 151 -21.89 -10.00 15.87
N VAL A 152 -20.69 -9.75 16.40
CA VAL A 152 -20.34 -10.03 17.80
C VAL A 152 -21.25 -9.24 18.75
N ALA A 153 -21.53 -7.97 18.45
CA ALA A 153 -22.45 -7.16 19.24
C ALA A 153 -23.89 -7.71 19.20
N LEU A 154 -24.31 -8.29 18.07
CA LEU A 154 -25.57 -9.01 17.91
C LEU A 154 -25.56 -10.44 18.47
N ARG A 155 -24.44 -10.90 19.04
CA ARG A 155 -24.23 -12.28 19.54
C ARG A 155 -24.38 -13.36 18.46
N GLN A 156 -24.15 -13.02 17.19
CA GLN A 156 -24.22 -13.94 16.06
C GLN A 156 -22.83 -14.52 15.74
N TRP A 157 -22.38 -15.47 16.56
CA TRP A 157 -21.01 -15.99 16.48
C TRP A 157 -20.65 -16.69 15.16
N GLY A 158 -21.61 -17.35 14.51
CA GLY A 158 -21.37 -18.06 13.25
C GLY A 158 -21.00 -17.13 12.09
N THR A 159 -21.82 -16.10 11.87
CA THR A 159 -21.57 -15.06 10.84
C THR A 159 -20.36 -14.20 11.20
N ALA A 160 -20.17 -13.87 12.48
CA ALA A 160 -18.98 -13.17 12.96
C ALA A 160 -17.69 -13.92 12.61
N GLY A 161 -17.66 -15.24 12.83
CA GLY A 161 -16.51 -16.10 12.50
C GLY A 161 -16.19 -16.11 11.01
N LEU A 162 -17.21 -16.14 10.14
CA LEU A 162 -17.02 -16.06 8.69
C LEU A 162 -16.39 -14.73 8.27
N PHE A 163 -16.89 -13.60 8.78
CA PHE A 163 -16.32 -12.28 8.49
C PHE A 163 -14.91 -12.14 9.05
N ALA A 164 -14.62 -12.71 10.22
CA ALA A 164 -13.29 -12.68 10.82
C ALA A 164 -12.28 -13.44 9.95
N LEU A 165 -12.69 -14.60 9.43
CA LEU A 165 -11.88 -15.38 8.49
C LEU A 165 -11.65 -14.61 7.18
N LEU A 166 -12.68 -13.96 6.64
CA LEU A 166 -12.56 -13.14 5.43
C LEU A 166 -11.58 -11.96 5.63
N ALA A 167 -11.68 -11.27 6.77
CA ALA A 167 -10.73 -10.23 7.16
C ALA A 167 -9.30 -10.77 7.22
N LEU A 168 -9.11 -11.91 7.91
CA LEU A 168 -7.81 -12.56 8.05
C LEU A 168 -7.20 -12.89 6.68
N ILE A 169 -7.96 -13.53 5.79
CA ILE A 169 -7.52 -13.84 4.42
C ILE A 169 -7.09 -12.54 3.70
N GLY A 170 -7.87 -11.48 3.82
CA GLY A 170 -7.58 -10.16 3.24
C GLY A 170 -6.30 -9.50 3.77
N PHE A 171 -5.99 -9.66 5.06
CA PHE A 171 -4.75 -9.19 5.67
C PHE A 171 -3.53 -10.05 5.34
N LEU A 172 -3.74 -11.36 5.12
CA LEU A 172 -2.70 -12.32 4.75
C LEU A 172 -2.42 -12.38 3.24
N ASP A 173 -3.27 -11.81 2.39
CA ASP A 173 -3.06 -11.73 0.93
C ASP A 173 -1.66 -11.22 0.50
N PRO A 174 -0.97 -10.28 1.20
CA PRO A 174 0.42 -9.93 0.89
C PRO A 174 1.42 -11.09 0.95
N LEU A 175 1.12 -12.13 1.74
CA LEU A 175 1.92 -13.35 1.89
C LEU A 175 1.58 -14.38 0.82
N ALA A 176 0.34 -14.38 0.32
CA ALA A 176 -0.13 -15.26 -0.74
C ALA A 176 0.41 -14.85 -2.12
N VAL A 177 1.71 -15.02 -2.31
CA VAL A 177 2.40 -14.76 -3.57
C VAL A 177 2.22 -15.96 -4.49
N LEU A 178 1.19 -15.89 -5.33
CA LEU A 178 0.73 -17.03 -6.11
C LEU A 178 1.04 -16.86 -7.62
N GLY A 179 1.30 -17.99 -8.27
CA GLY A 179 1.46 -18.12 -9.72
C GLY A 179 2.82 -17.70 -10.30
N PRO A 180 3.04 -17.92 -11.62
CA PRO A 180 4.33 -17.79 -12.29
C PRO A 180 4.96 -16.40 -12.21
N ARG A 181 4.12 -15.36 -12.03
CA ARG A 181 4.53 -13.95 -11.95
C ARG A 181 4.56 -13.41 -10.51
N ARG A 182 4.43 -14.28 -9.50
CA ARG A 182 4.52 -13.95 -8.07
C ARG A 182 3.66 -12.73 -7.67
N ARG A 183 2.35 -12.80 -7.98
CA ARG A 183 1.36 -11.73 -7.75
C ARG A 183 0.35 -12.12 -6.67
N THR A 184 0.03 -11.16 -5.80
CA THR A 184 -1.06 -11.28 -4.82
C THR A 184 -2.42 -11.20 -5.51
N TRP A 185 -3.50 -11.51 -4.81
CA TRP A 185 -4.85 -11.46 -5.39
C TRP A 185 -5.23 -10.04 -5.81
N HIS A 186 -5.01 -9.05 -4.94
CA HIS A 186 -5.29 -7.65 -5.25
C HIS A 186 -4.42 -7.08 -6.40
N ASP A 187 -3.23 -7.64 -6.64
CA ASP A 187 -2.40 -7.31 -7.81
C ASP A 187 -3.00 -7.89 -9.09
N ARG A 188 -3.51 -9.13 -9.03
CA ARG A 188 -4.15 -9.78 -10.18
C ARG A 188 -5.44 -9.10 -10.59
N THR A 189 -6.32 -8.78 -9.64
CA THR A 189 -7.59 -8.11 -9.91
C THR A 189 -7.39 -6.71 -10.51
N ALA A 190 -6.35 -5.99 -10.08
CA ALA A 190 -6.04 -4.65 -10.58
C ALA A 190 -5.18 -4.63 -11.85
N GLY A 191 -4.66 -5.79 -12.30
CA GLY A 191 -3.72 -5.84 -13.42
C GLY A 191 -2.39 -5.13 -13.12
N THR A 192 -1.91 -5.24 -11.89
CA THR A 192 -0.66 -4.62 -11.42
C THR A 192 0.36 -5.63 -10.95
N VAL A 193 1.61 -5.18 -10.75
CA VAL A 193 2.67 -5.97 -10.14
C VAL A 193 3.52 -5.10 -9.22
N VAL A 194 3.89 -5.67 -8.06
CA VAL A 194 4.86 -5.05 -7.15
C VAL A 194 6.27 -5.44 -7.57
N VAL A 195 7.12 -4.44 -7.82
CA VAL A 195 8.52 -4.62 -8.18
C VAL A 195 9.42 -3.94 -7.16
N ASN A 196 10.55 -4.58 -6.83
CA ASN A 196 11.55 -3.99 -5.97
C ASN A 196 12.53 -3.18 -6.84
N VAL A 197 12.50 -1.86 -6.67
CA VAL A 197 13.28 -0.92 -7.49
C VAL A 197 14.78 -1.07 -7.21
N LYS A 198 15.17 -1.35 -5.95
CA LYS A 198 16.57 -1.55 -5.56
C LYS A 198 17.14 -2.82 -6.20
N LEU A 199 16.38 -3.92 -6.17
CA LEU A 199 16.78 -5.18 -6.82
C LEU A 199 16.85 -5.03 -8.34
N LEU A 200 15.88 -4.35 -8.96
CA LEU A 200 15.92 -4.06 -10.40
C LEU A 200 17.17 -3.25 -10.78
N ALA A 201 17.49 -2.20 -10.01
CA ALA A 201 18.66 -1.37 -10.28
C ALA A 201 19.96 -2.17 -10.21
N ARG A 202 20.11 -3.05 -9.19
CA ARG A 202 21.26 -3.94 -9.04
C ARG A 202 21.36 -4.97 -10.17
N GLY A 203 20.26 -5.62 -10.53
CA GLY A 203 20.24 -6.59 -11.64
C GLY A 203 20.70 -5.94 -12.94
N TRP A 204 20.19 -4.74 -13.23
CA TRP A 204 20.56 -3.98 -14.42
C TRP A 204 22.02 -3.52 -14.44
N SER A 205 22.59 -3.11 -13.30
CA SER A 205 24.03 -2.78 -13.25
C SER A 205 24.88 -4.01 -13.52
N VAL A 206 24.48 -5.19 -13.02
CA VAL A 206 25.17 -6.44 -13.32
C VAL A 206 25.10 -6.78 -14.81
N THR A 207 23.92 -6.66 -15.45
CA THR A 207 23.78 -6.92 -16.90
C THR A 207 24.55 -5.91 -17.74
N ARG A 208 24.55 -4.63 -17.35
CA ARG A 208 25.33 -3.58 -18.03
C ARG A 208 26.83 -3.82 -17.91
N ASN A 209 27.30 -4.21 -16.73
CA ASN A 209 28.71 -4.50 -16.51
C ASN A 209 29.13 -5.75 -17.30
N ALA A 210 28.29 -6.80 -17.33
CA ALA A 210 28.54 -8.00 -18.12
C ALA A 210 28.59 -7.72 -19.63
N SER A 211 27.64 -6.94 -20.15
CA SER A 211 27.63 -6.55 -21.57
C SER A 211 28.80 -5.63 -21.92
N ALA A 212 29.15 -4.67 -21.06
CA ALA A 212 30.33 -3.82 -21.25
C ALA A 212 31.63 -4.65 -21.25
N ALA A 213 31.76 -5.61 -20.35
CA ALA A 213 32.90 -6.54 -20.29
C ALA A 213 33.00 -7.40 -21.56
N MET A 214 31.86 -7.91 -22.07
CA MET A 214 31.83 -8.64 -23.35
C MET A 214 32.27 -7.77 -24.53
N VAL A 215 31.79 -6.53 -24.63
CA VAL A 215 32.18 -5.61 -25.71
C VAL A 215 33.67 -5.25 -25.62
N GLN A 216 34.19 -5.02 -24.42
CA GLN A 216 35.62 -4.78 -24.22
C GLN A 216 36.47 -6.01 -24.57
N GLY A 217 36.03 -7.21 -24.21
CA GLY A 217 36.68 -8.47 -24.58
C GLY A 217 36.70 -8.68 -26.10
N ALA A 218 35.58 -8.43 -26.78
CA ALA A 218 35.49 -8.52 -28.25
C ALA A 218 36.40 -7.50 -28.95
N ARG A 219 36.45 -6.25 -28.46
CA ARG A 219 37.38 -5.23 -28.97
C ARG A 219 38.83 -5.63 -28.74
N GLY A 220 39.17 -6.11 -27.53
CA GLY A 220 40.50 -6.61 -27.22
C GLY A 220 40.93 -7.74 -28.16
N ALA A 221 40.08 -8.75 -28.35
CA ALA A 221 40.33 -9.85 -29.27
C ALA A 221 40.56 -9.37 -30.72
N SER A 222 39.75 -8.42 -31.20
CA SER A 222 39.91 -7.83 -32.54
C SER A 222 41.25 -7.10 -32.69
N THR A 223 41.69 -6.36 -31.67
CA THR A 223 42.99 -5.67 -31.69
C THR A 223 44.16 -6.64 -31.66
N THR A 224 44.06 -7.74 -30.90
CA THR A 224 45.09 -8.79 -30.87
C THR A 224 45.17 -9.53 -32.19
N MET A 225 44.03 -9.85 -32.81
CA MET A 225 43.99 -10.43 -34.15
C MET A 225 44.60 -9.50 -35.20
N ALA A 226 44.27 -8.20 -35.16
CA ALA A 226 44.84 -7.22 -36.07
C ALA A 226 46.36 -7.07 -35.93
N ARG A 227 46.88 -7.10 -34.68
CA ARG A 227 48.33 -7.12 -34.42
C ARG A 227 48.98 -8.39 -34.98
N ASN A 228 48.46 -9.56 -34.64
CA ASN A 228 49.00 -10.83 -35.15
C ASN A 228 48.98 -10.91 -36.68
N ALA A 229 47.94 -10.38 -37.34
CA ALA A 229 47.88 -10.31 -38.80
C ALA A 229 48.94 -9.38 -39.38
N ARG A 230 49.16 -8.21 -38.76
CA ARG A 230 50.22 -7.28 -39.14
C ARG A 230 51.61 -7.92 -38.97
N ASP A 231 51.86 -8.59 -37.86
CA ASP A 231 53.15 -9.22 -37.57
C ASP A 231 53.45 -10.35 -38.57
N ARG A 232 52.45 -11.18 -38.91
CA ARG A 232 52.57 -12.21 -39.97
C ARG A 232 52.85 -11.62 -41.35
N TRP A 233 52.26 -10.47 -41.66
CA TRP A 233 52.49 -9.80 -42.94
C TRP A 233 53.89 -9.15 -43.01
N GLN A 234 54.39 -8.64 -41.88
CA GLN A 234 55.75 -8.10 -41.81
C GLN A 234 56.80 -9.21 -41.92
N SER A 235 56.59 -10.35 -41.26
CA SER A 235 57.52 -11.49 -41.33
C SER A 235 57.60 -12.09 -42.74
N SER A 236 56.48 -12.14 -43.48
CA SER A 236 56.49 -12.65 -44.86
C SER A 236 57.22 -11.73 -45.84
N ARG A 237 57.26 -10.41 -45.60
CA ARG A 237 58.06 -9.48 -46.40
C ARG A 237 59.56 -9.56 -46.09
N GLY A 238 59.93 -9.69 -44.82
CA GLY A 238 61.33 -9.81 -44.40
C GLY A 238 62.02 -11.08 -44.94
N ALA A 239 61.27 -12.17 -45.13
CA ALA A 239 61.82 -13.41 -45.71
C ALA A 239 62.01 -13.36 -47.23
N SER A 240 61.53 -12.32 -47.93
CA SER A 240 61.57 -12.25 -49.41
C SER A 240 62.81 -11.54 -49.98
N SER A 241 63.69 -10.99 -49.14
CA SER A 241 64.91 -10.31 -49.58
C SER A 241 66.11 -11.24 -49.80
N ASP A 242 66.04 -12.50 -49.36
CA ASP A 242 67.05 -13.52 -49.68
C ASP A 242 66.69 -14.25 -50.97
N ARG A 243 66.65 -13.53 -52.09
CA ARG A 243 66.89 -14.18 -53.39
C ARG A 243 68.40 -14.23 -53.58
N PRO A 244 69.02 -15.42 -53.71
CA PRO A 244 70.42 -15.52 -54.07
C PRO A 244 70.59 -14.79 -55.41
N ASN A 245 71.50 -13.81 -55.44
CA ASN A 245 72.02 -13.30 -56.70
C ASN A 245 72.73 -14.48 -57.38
N ASP A 246 72.14 -14.99 -58.46
CA ASP A 246 72.89 -15.72 -59.48
C ASP A 246 73.65 -14.68 -60.31
N PRO A 247 74.98 -14.79 -60.37
CA PRO A 247 75.65 -14.50 -61.62
C PRO A 247 76.60 -15.62 -62.04
N SER A 248 76.33 -16.08 -63.28
CA SER A 248 77.25 -16.48 -64.36
C SER A 248 78.34 -17.51 -64.09
#